data_AF-A0A1Q3GHM7-F1
#
_entry.id   AF-A0A1Q3GHM7-F1
#
_cell.length_a   1.000
_cell.length_b   1.000
_cell.length_c   1.000
_cell.angle_alpha   90.00
_cell.angle_beta   90.00
_cell.angle_gamma   90.00
#
_symmetry.space_group_name_H-M   'P 1'
#
loop_
_entity.id
_entity.type
_entity.pdbx_description
1 polymer ?
#
loop_
_entity_poly.entity_id
_entity_poly.type
_entity_poly.pdbx_seq_one_letter_code
_entity_poly.pdbx_strand_id
1 'polypeptide(L)'
;MEINKLYEAIADGELFHTISKQTKNNKTYLKFKRHDSVFTFIYTPGMVSDKGEEFPAKYVLLKEKEKARLGTLRAMWQDYLEKKSN
;
A
#
# COMPACT_ATOMS: atom_id res chain seq x y z
N MET A 1 -6.35 12.00 8.86
CA MET A 1 -6.49 10.94 7.84
C MET A 1 -5.42 9.90 8.11
N GLU A 2 -5.80 8.73 8.64
CA GLU A 2 -4.85 7.64 8.92
C GLU A 2 -4.57 6.86 7.64
N ILE A 3 -3.82 7.45 6.71
CA ILE A 3 -3.51 6.83 5.42
C ILE A 3 -2.78 5.48 5.56
N ASN A 4 -2.15 5.25 6.72
CA ASN A 4 -1.54 3.98 7.08
C ASN A 4 -2.55 2.83 7.05
N LYS A 5 -3.81 3.04 7.46
CA LYS A 5 -4.85 2.00 7.44
C LYS A 5 -5.24 1.59 6.03
N LEU A 6 -5.24 2.53 5.08
CA LEU A 6 -5.42 2.21 3.66
C LEU A 6 -4.25 1.37 3.16
N TYR A 7 -3.03 1.77 3.52
CA TYR A 7 -1.82 1.06 3.10
C TYR A 7 -1.74 -0.36 3.68
N GLU A 8 -2.16 -0.56 4.92
CA GLU A 8 -2.33 -1.89 5.55
C GLU A 8 -3.38 -2.73 4.81
N ALA A 9 -4.58 -2.20 4.59
CA ALA A 9 -5.64 -2.90 3.86
C ALA A 9 -5.25 -3.27 2.42
N ILE A 10 -4.42 -2.44 1.77
CA ILE A 10 -3.81 -2.79 0.48
C ILE A 10 -2.80 -3.92 0.68
N ALA A 11 -1.88 -3.82 1.64
CA ALA A 11 -0.84 -4.83 1.91
C ALA A 11 -1.42 -6.23 2.18
N ASP A 12 -2.57 -6.28 2.84
CA ASP A 12 -3.28 -7.51 3.20
C ASP A 12 -4.10 -8.08 2.03
N GLY A 13 -4.16 -7.37 0.90
CA GLY A 13 -4.88 -7.81 -0.30
C GLY A 13 -6.40 -7.72 -0.15
N GLU A 14 -6.86 -7.01 0.88
CA GLU A 14 -8.28 -6.94 1.23
C GLU A 14 -9.04 -5.93 0.37
N LEU A 15 -8.38 -4.88 -0.11
CA LEU A 15 -9.09 -3.76 -0.73
C LEU A 15 -9.27 -3.91 -2.25
N PHE A 16 -8.28 -4.47 -2.95
CA PHE A 16 -8.26 -4.51 -4.41
C PHE A 16 -7.91 -5.92 -4.92
N HIS A 17 -8.25 -6.18 -6.18
CA HIS A 17 -7.91 -7.44 -6.82
C HIS A 17 -6.38 -7.57 -6.95
N THR A 18 -5.80 -8.46 -6.15
CA THR A 18 -4.37 -8.72 -6.15
C THR A 18 -3.97 -9.54 -7.38
N ILE A 19 -3.04 -9.01 -8.16
CA ILE A 19 -2.43 -9.69 -9.32
C ILE A 19 -1.24 -10.52 -8.85
N SER A 20 -0.37 -9.95 -8.01
CA SER A 20 0.78 -10.65 -7.46
C SER A 20 1.26 -10.03 -6.16
N LYS A 21 1.85 -10.84 -5.28
CA LYS A 21 2.47 -10.42 -4.02
C LYS A 21 3.81 -11.13 -3.88
N GLN A 22 4.88 -10.37 -3.66
CA GLN A 22 6.21 -10.92 -3.46
C GLN A 22 6.92 -10.15 -2.34
N THR A 23 7.53 -10.86 -1.40
CA THR A 23 8.36 -10.25 -0.36
C THR A 23 9.83 -10.63 -0.59
N LYS A 24 10.70 -9.62 -0.63
CA LYS A 24 12.16 -9.78 -0.80
C LYS A 24 12.89 -8.68 -0.06
N ASN A 25 13.95 -9.01 0.67
CA ASN A 25 14.81 -8.06 1.39
C ASN A 25 14.01 -7.09 2.28
N ASN A 26 13.08 -7.62 3.08
CA ASN A 26 12.18 -6.84 3.93
C ASN A 26 11.29 -5.83 3.18
N LYS A 27 11.06 -6.04 1.88
CA LYS A 27 10.13 -5.24 1.08
C LYS A 27 9.09 -6.14 0.46
N THR A 28 7.83 -5.80 0.66
CA THR A 28 6.69 -6.45 0.01
C THR A 28 6.29 -5.62 -1.21
N TYR A 29 6.31 -6.25 -2.37
CA TYR A 29 5.85 -5.73 -3.64
C TYR A 29 4.51 -6.38 -3.96
N LEU A 30 3.46 -5.57 -3.96
CA LEU A 30 2.11 -5.98 -4.27
C LEU A 30 1.68 -5.31 -5.57
N LYS A 31 1.25 -6.09 -6.56
CA LYS A 31 0.56 -5.58 -7.74
C LYS A 31 -0.91 -5.86 -7.61
N PHE A 32 -1.73 -4.84 -7.83
CA PHE A 32 -3.19 -4.98 -7.80
C PHE A 32 -3.84 -4.17 -8.92
N LYS A 33 -5.05 -4.57 -9.29
CA LYS A 33 -5.88 -3.86 -10.27
C LYS A 33 -6.96 -3.06 -9.54
N ARG A 34 -7.12 -1.80 -9.93
CA ARG A 34 -8.26 -0.95 -9.54
C ARG A 34 -8.82 -0.32 -10.81
N HIS A 35 -10.08 -0.63 -11.12
CA HIS A 35 -10.69 -0.36 -12.44
C HIS A 35 -9.75 -0.80 -13.57
N ASP A 36 -9.44 0.06 -14.53
CA ASP A 36 -8.61 -0.27 -15.70
C ASP A 36 -7.10 -0.03 -15.48
N SER A 37 -6.69 0.31 -14.25
CA SER A 37 -5.30 0.62 -13.94
C SER A 37 -4.65 -0.45 -13.05
N VAL A 38 -3.39 -0.76 -13.35
CA VAL A 38 -2.53 -1.61 -12.50
C VAL A 38 -1.64 -0.73 -11.64
N PHE A 39 -1.63 -1.02 -10.34
CA PHE A 39 -0.83 -0.34 -9.35
C PHE A 39 0.25 -1.27 -8.81
N THR A 40 1.39 -0.70 -8.45
CA THR A 40 2.43 -1.39 -7.68
C THR A 40 2.57 -0.70 -6.34
N PHE A 41 2.30 -1.43 -5.28
CA PHE A 41 2.46 -0.99 -3.91
C PHE A 41 3.68 -1.66 -3.29
N ILE A 42 4.53 -0.85 -2.66
CA ILE A 42 5.77 -1.29 -2.04
C ILE A 42 5.67 -0.93 -0.57
N TYR A 43 5.74 -1.96 0.27
CA TYR A 43 5.68 -1.85 1.72
C TYR A 43 7.01 -2.30 2.32
N THR A 44 7.57 -1.49 3.22
CA THR A 44 8.68 -1.86 4.08
C THR A 44 8.18 -1.75 5.53
N PRO A 45 8.15 -2.83 6.31
CA PRO A 45 7.72 -2.78 7.70
C PRO A 45 8.69 -1.92 8.52
N GLY A 46 8.17 -1.33 9.59
CA GLY A 46 9.01 -0.67 10.57
C GLY A 46 9.88 -1.69 11.30
N MET A 47 11.08 -1.28 11.71
CA MET A 47 12.00 -2.13 12.45
C MET A 47 12.70 -1.32 13.53
N VAL A 48 12.99 -1.94 14.67
CA VAL A 48 13.87 -1.37 15.70
C VAL A 48 15.20 -2.10 15.58
N SER A 49 16.31 -1.38 15.43
CA SER A 49 17.62 -2.01 15.39
C SER A 49 18.05 -2.51 16.77
N ASP A 50 19.05 -3.39 16.80
CA ASP A 50 19.66 -3.86 18.05
C ASP A 50 20.28 -2.72 18.90
N LYS A 51 20.49 -1.55 18.30
CA LYS A 51 20.96 -0.32 18.97
C LYS A 51 19.82 0.58 19.46
N GLY A 52 18.57 0.15 19.31
CA GLY A 52 17.38 0.91 19.68
C GLY A 52 16.96 1.99 18.68
N GLU A 53 17.50 1.98 17.45
CA GLU A 53 17.08 2.94 16.43
C GLU A 53 15.77 2.51 15.77
N GLU A 54 14.75 3.37 15.81
CA GLU A 54 13.48 3.13 15.15
C GLU A 54 13.52 3.53 13.67
N PHE A 55 13.25 2.56 12.81
CA PHE A 55 13.03 2.77 11.38
C PHE A 55 11.52 2.69 11.14
N PRO A 56 10.85 3.80 10.80
CA PRO A 56 9.42 3.78 10.56
C PRO A 56 9.08 2.99 9.30
N ALA A 57 7.89 2.40 9.28
CA ALA A 57 7.37 1.75 8.09
C ALA A 57 7.31 2.71 6.90
N LYS A 58 7.59 2.20 5.70
CA LYS A 58 7.57 2.97 4.46
C LYS A 58 6.59 2.37 3.47
N TYR A 59 5.81 3.24 2.85
CA TYR A 59 4.78 2.88 1.88
C TYR A 59 4.98 3.68 0.61
N VAL A 60 5.00 3.01 -0.54
CA VAL A 60 5.10 3.65 -1.86
C VAL A 60 4.02 3.07 -2.77
N LEU A 61 3.19 3.93 -3.32
CA LEU A 61 2.21 3.56 -4.32
C LEU A 61 2.61 4.11 -5.69
N LEU A 62 2.72 3.22 -6.67
CA LEU A 62 3.07 3.54 -8.05
C LEU A 62 1.91 3.21 -8.99
N LYS A 63 1.70 4.08 -9.98
CA LYS A 63 0.88 3.82 -11.18
C LYS A 63 1.81 3.91 -12.38
N GLU A 64 1.91 2.87 -13.20
CA GLU A 64 2.73 2.88 -14.42
C GLU A 64 4.20 3.30 -14.19
N LYS A 65 4.79 2.87 -13.06
CA LYS A 65 6.16 3.21 -12.59
C LYS A 65 6.35 4.64 -12.07
N GLU A 66 5.33 5.49 -12.10
CA GLU A 66 5.35 6.82 -11.48
C GLU A 66 4.66 6.81 -10.12
N LYS A 67 5.03 7.74 -9.22
CA LYS A 67 4.31 7.91 -7.95
C LYS A 67 2.85 8.26 -8.22
N ALA A 68 1.94 7.56 -7.55
CA ALA A 68 0.52 7.84 -7.67
C ALA A 68 0.23 9.29 -7.26
N ARG A 69 -0.60 9.98 -8.06
CA ARG A 69 -1.01 11.35 -7.80
C ARG A 69 -1.92 11.40 -6.56
N LEU A 70 -1.98 12.57 -5.91
CA LEU A 70 -2.84 12.78 -4.73
C LEU A 70 -4.31 12.44 -5.01
N GLY A 71 -4.81 12.74 -6.21
CA GLY A 71 -6.18 12.39 -6.62
C GLY A 71 -6.43 10.87 -6.61
N THR A 72 -5.46 10.07 -7.01
CA THR A 72 -5.52 8.61 -6.95
C THR A 72 -5.59 8.12 -5.50
N LEU A 73 -4.75 8.66 -4.63
CA LEU A 73 -4.74 8.30 -3.21
C LEU A 73 -6.08 8.66 -2.53
N ARG A 74 -6.65 9.81 -2.87
CA ARG A 74 -7.98 10.21 -2.39
C ARG A 74 -9.07 9.25 -2.84
N ALA A 75 -9.05 8.82 -4.10
CA ALA A 75 -10.02 7.85 -4.61
C ALA A 75 -9.89 6.49 -3.89
N MET A 76 -8.67 5.99 -3.71
CA MET A 76 -8.44 4.74 -2.96
C MET A 76 -8.84 4.85 -1.48
N TRP A 77 -8.67 6.03 -0.89
CA TRP A 77 -9.15 6.30 0.47
C TRP A 77 -10.68 6.22 0.56
N GLN A 78 -11.40 6.74 -0.43
CA GLN A 78 -12.87 6.59 -0.47
C GLN A 78 -13.27 5.12 -0.61
N ASP A 79 -12.64 4.34 -1.50
CA ASP A 79 -12.93 2.90 -1.63
C ASP A 79 -12.73 2.17 -0.29
N TYR A 80 -11.67 2.53 0.45
CA TYR A 80 -11.41 1.97 1.79
C TYR A 80 -12.51 2.33 2.79
N LEU A 81 -12.96 3.59 2.81
CA LEU A 81 -14.03 4.03 3.70
C LEU A 81 -15.36 3.36 3.37
N GLU A 82 -15.68 3.21 2.08
CA GLU A 82 -16.87 2.50 1.61
C GLU A 82 -16.84 1.03 2.02
N LYS A 83 -15.69 0.36 1.84
CA LYS A 83 -15.52 -1.03 2.28
C LYS A 83 -15.69 -1.18 3.79
N LYS A 84 -15.12 -0.25 4.58
CA LYS A 84 -15.20 -0.32 6.05
C LYS A 84 -16.60 -0.05 6.61
N SER A 85 -17.43 0.66 5.86
CA SER A 85 -18.78 1.04 6.28
C SER A 85 -19.83 -0.04 6.00
N ASN A 86 -19.46 -1.07 5.23
CA ASN A 86 -20.26 -2.27 4.95
C ASN A 86 -19.73 -3.47 5.74
#